data_AF-A0A0M1IX71-F1
#
_entry.id   AF-A0A0M1IX71-F1
#
_cell.length_a   1.000
_cell.length_b   1.000
_cell.length_c   1.000
_cell.angle_alpha   90.00
_cell.angle_beta   90.00
_cell.angle_gamma   90.00
#
_symmetry.space_group_name_H-M   'P 1'
#
loop_
_entity.id
_entity.type
_entity.pdbx_description
1 polymer ?
#
loop_
_entity_poly.entity_id
_entity_poly.type
_entity_poly.pdbx_seq_one_letter_code
_entity_poly.pdbx_strand_id
1 'polypeptide(L)'
;MQRLLGKLRRAVGDFNLIQNGYKIAVVLSGGKDSMVLLHLLKKFQSFAPEKFDLIAITLDTMAVSDFSPLETVCSNINVPLYI
;
A
#
# COMPACT_ATOMS: atom_id res chain seq x y z
N MET A 1 -7.95 -12.44 4.58
CA MET A 1 -7.75 -10.99 4.85
C MET A 1 -7.62 -10.64 6.33
N GLN A 2 -8.60 -10.97 7.19
CA GLN A 2 -8.60 -10.56 8.62
C GLN A 2 -7.34 -10.98 9.40
N ARG A 3 -6.84 -12.22 9.19
CA ARG A 3 -5.61 -12.71 9.84
C ARG A 3 -4.37 -11.86 9.54
N LEU A 4 -4.21 -11.42 8.29
CA LEU A 4 -3.06 -10.58 7.90
C LEU A 4 -3.20 -9.16 8.44
N LEU A 5 -4.42 -8.62 8.47
CA LEU A 5 -4.70 -7.29 9.01
C LEU A 5 -4.38 -7.21 10.51
N GLY A 6 -4.70 -8.27 11.28
CA GLY A 6 -4.30 -8.36 12.69
C GLY A 6 -2.79 -8.40 12.89
N LYS A 7 -2.06 -9.13 12.03
CA LYS A 7 -0.59 -9.15 12.04
C LYS A 7 0.02 -7.79 11.69
N LEU A 8 -0.52 -7.11 10.67
CA LEU A 8 -0.10 -5.76 10.29
C LEU A 8 -0.28 -4.79 11.45
N ARG A 9 -1.48 -4.74 12.05
CA ARG A 9 -1.76 -3.85 13.20
C ARG A 9 -0.79 -4.09 14.35
N ARG A 10 -0.54 -5.36 14.68
CA ARG A 10 0.42 -5.73 15.72
C ARG A 10 1.84 -5.25 15.38
N ALA A 11 2.31 -5.48 14.14
CA ALA A 11 3.62 -5.01 13.73
C ALA A 11 3.74 -3.49 13.75
N VAL A 12 2.72 -2.76 13.29
CA VAL A 12 2.71 -1.29 13.35
C VAL A 12 2.85 -0.78 14.79
N GLY A 13 2.11 -1.37 15.74
CA GLY A 13 2.16 -0.98 17.15
C GLY A 13 3.42 -1.44 17.87
N ASP A 14 3.84 -2.70 17.70
CA ASP A 14 5.00 -3.29 18.39
C ASP A 14 6.31 -2.58 17.98
N PHE A 15 6.38 -2.06 16.74
CA PHE A 15 7.59 -1.45 16.18
C PHE A 15 7.46 0.04 15.86
N ASN A 16 6.35 0.69 16.23
CA ASN A 16 6.08 2.12 15.94
C ASN A 16 6.33 2.51 14.47
N LEU A 17 5.87 1.68 13.52
CA LEU A 17 6.20 1.82 12.09
C LEU A 17 5.53 3.02 11.42
N ILE A 18 4.40 3.49 11.96
CA ILE A 18 3.58 4.55 11.37
C ILE A 18 3.31 5.59 12.45
N GLN A 19 3.44 6.87 12.09
CA GLN A 19 3.14 8.00 12.96
C GLN A 19 2.23 9.00 12.23
N ASN A 20 1.61 9.90 12.99
CA ASN A 20 0.73 10.94 12.44
C ASN A 20 1.47 11.84 11.46
N GLY A 21 0.82 12.14 10.33
CA GLY A 21 1.35 13.00 9.27
C GLY A 21 2.31 12.31 8.31
N TYR A 22 2.57 11.00 8.48
CA TYR A 22 3.46 10.28 7.57
C TYR A 22 2.80 10.07 6.20
N LYS A 23 3.63 10.09 5.15
CA LYS A 23 3.25 9.66 3.81
C LYS A 23 3.97 8.35 3.50
N ILE A 24 3.21 7.27 3.39
CA ILE A 24 3.71 5.92 3.17
C ILE A 24 3.67 5.61 1.68
N ALA A 25 4.81 5.25 1.12
CA ALA A 25 4.93 4.77 -0.25
C ALA A 25 5.07 3.26 -0.28
N VAL A 26 4.24 2.58 -1.08
CA VAL A 26 4.36 1.15 -1.36
C VAL A 26 4.92 0.96 -2.76
N VAL A 27 6.07 0.30 -2.86
CA VAL A 27 6.65 -0.06 -4.15
C VAL A 27 5.96 -1.30 -4.70
N LEU A 28 5.32 -1.18 -5.87
CA LEU A 28 4.60 -2.23 -6.57
C LEU A 28 5.49 -2.84 -7.65
N SER A 29 5.82 -4.12 -7.47
CA SER A 29 6.57 -4.91 -8.46
C SER A 29 5.67 -5.66 -9.45
N GLY A 30 4.34 -5.50 -9.35
CA GLY A 30 3.37 -6.37 -10.01
C GLY A 30 3.15 -7.72 -9.29
N GLY A 31 3.94 -8.01 -8.26
CA GLY A 31 3.81 -9.22 -7.46
C GLY A 31 2.67 -9.15 -6.43
N LYS A 32 2.10 -10.32 -6.12
CA LYS A 32 0.99 -10.47 -5.16
C LYS A 32 1.30 -9.88 -3.79
N ASP A 33 2.53 -9.98 -3.31
CA ASP A 33 2.91 -9.52 -1.98
C ASP A 33 2.79 -7.99 -1.84
N SER A 34 3.33 -7.25 -2.80
CA SER A 34 3.23 -5.78 -2.84
C SER A 34 1.78 -5.30 -2.95
N MET A 35 0.96 -5.99 -3.76
CA MET A 35 -0.46 -5.69 -3.93
C MET A 35 -1.25 -5.97 -2.66
N VAL A 36 -0.99 -7.10 -2.00
CA VAL A 36 -1.64 -7.45 -0.72
C VAL A 36 -1.25 -6.47 0.37
N LEU A 37 0.02 -6.07 0.45
CA LEU A 37 0.47 -5.06 1.40
C LEU A 37 -0.25 -3.72 1.20
N LEU A 38 -0.37 -3.25 -0.04
CA LEU A 38 -1.09 -2.02 -0.37
C LEU A 38 -2.56 -2.09 0.10
N HIS A 39 -3.26 -3.18 -0.19
CA HIS A 39 -4.65 -3.37 0.25
C HIS A 39 -4.78 -3.46 1.77
N LEU A 40 -3.84 -4.12 2.43
CA LEU A 40 -3.83 -4.21 3.89
C LEU A 40 -3.62 -2.84 4.53
N LEU A 41 -2.68 -2.04 4.03
CA LEU A 41 -2.44 -0.68 4.49
C LEU A 41 -3.64 0.23 4.22
N LYS A 42 -4.25 0.14 3.03
CA LYS A 42 -5.45 0.91 2.71
C LYS A 42 -6.63 0.55 3.63
N LYS A 43 -6.82 -0.74 3.89
CA LYS A 43 -7.86 -1.19 4.82
C LYS A 43 -7.53 -0.79 6.26
N PHE A 44 -6.28 -0.85 6.67
CA PHE A 44 -5.83 -0.39 7.98
C PHE A 44 -6.09 1.11 8.16
N GLN A 45 -5.85 1.93 7.14
CA GLN A 45 -6.08 3.38 7.15
C GLN A 45 -7.49 3.78 7.59
N SER A 46 -8.53 2.96 7.31
CA SER A 46 -9.91 3.31 7.66
C SER A 46 -10.22 3.24 9.16
N PHE A 47 -9.39 2.56 9.96
CA PHE A 47 -9.58 2.43 11.41
C PHE A 47 -8.28 2.60 12.21
N ALA A 48 -7.17 2.94 11.56
CA ALA A 48 -5.91 3.23 12.22
C ALA A 48 -6.06 4.46 13.14
N PRO A 49 -5.47 4.43 14.34
CA PRO A 49 -5.42 5.61 15.20
C PRO A 49 -4.53 6.71 14.59
N GLU A 50 -3.46 6.34 13.89
CA GLU A 50 -2.58 7.27 13.18
C GLU A 50 -3.19 7.74 11.86
N LYS A 51 -3.09 9.04 11.58
CA LYS A 51 -3.47 9.64 10.29
C LYS A 51 -2.25 9.69 9.37
N PHE A 52 -2.31 8.98 8.27
CA PHE A 52 -1.23 8.91 7.28
C PHE A 52 -1.80 8.89 5.85
N ASP A 53 -0.98 9.36 4.91
CA ASP A 53 -1.24 9.27 3.48
C ASP A 53 -0.64 7.97 2.92
N LEU A 54 -1.27 7.43 1.87
CA LEU A 54 -0.82 6.21 1.21
C LEU A 54 -0.68 6.47 -0.29
N ILE A 55 0.49 6.18 -0.85
CA ILE A 55 0.78 6.24 -2.29
C ILE A 55 1.36 4.91 -2.76
N ALA A 56 1.19 4.62 -4.05
CA ALA A 56 1.84 3.52 -4.74
C ALA A 56 2.90 4.07 -5.69
N ILE A 57 4.04 3.38 -5.78
CA ILE A 57 5.11 3.68 -6.72
C ILE A 57 5.44 2.41 -7.48
N THR A 58 5.61 2.45 -8.79
CA THR A 58 6.22 1.36 -9.56
C THR A 58 7.42 1.92 -10.31
N LEU A 59 8.30 1.04 -10.80
CA LEU A 59 9.48 1.45 -11.56
C LEU A 59 9.34 0.96 -12.99
N ASP A 60 9.38 1.87 -13.95
CA ASP A 60 9.50 1.51 -15.36
C ASP A 60 10.93 1.06 -15.67
N THR A 61 11.09 -0.22 -15.97
CA THR A 61 12.40 -0.82 -16.31
C THR A 61 12.69 -0.78 -17.80
N MET A 62 11.88 -0.08 -18.61
CA MET A 62 11.97 0.01 -20.08
C MET A 62 11.81 -1.33 -20.82
N ALA A 63 11.57 -2.43 -20.11
CA ALA A 63 11.00 -3.65 -20.68
C ALA A 63 9.52 -3.38 -20.98
N VAL A 64 8.99 -3.87 -22.10
CA VAL A 64 7.57 -3.69 -22.50
C VAL A 64 6.67 -4.08 -21.32
N SER A 65 6.17 -3.08 -20.60
CA SER A 65 5.44 -3.23 -19.33
C SER A 65 4.10 -2.52 -19.46
N ASP A 66 3.01 -3.27 -19.39
CA ASP A 66 1.66 -2.73 -19.31
C ASP A 66 1.31 -2.44 -17.85
N PHE A 67 1.21 -1.16 -17.48
CA PHE A 67 0.87 -0.71 -16.13
C PHE A 67 -0.65 -0.54 -15.91
N SER A 68 -1.47 -0.70 -16.95
CA SER A 68 -2.94 -0.54 -16.87
C SER A 68 -3.59 -1.36 -15.74
N PRO A 69 -3.15 -2.61 -15.44
CA PRO A 69 -3.68 -3.36 -14.30
C PRO A 69 -3.37 -2.70 -12.95
N LEU A 70 -2.16 -2.13 -12.79
CA LEU A 70 -1.76 -1.45 -11.55
C LEU A 70 -2.53 -0.14 -11.38
N GLU A 71 -2.67 0.64 -12.44
CA GLU A 71 -3.47 1.88 -12.46
C GLU A 71 -4.92 1.59 -12.06
N THR A 72 -5.52 0.55 -12.64
CA THR A 72 -6.90 0.13 -12.34
C THR A 72 -7.05 -0.22 -10.87
N VAL A 73 -6.14 -1.05 -10.33
CA VAL A 73 -6.22 -1.49 -8.94
C VAL A 73 -6.02 -0.32 -7.98
N CYS A 74 -5.06 0.57 -8.23
CA CYS A 74 -4.79 1.72 -7.39
C CYS A 74 -5.97 2.72 -7.40
N SER A 75 -6.58 2.96 -8.57
CA SER A 75 -7.76 3.80 -8.72
C SER A 75 -8.96 3.25 -7.95
N ASN A 76 -9.21 1.95 -8.03
CA ASN A 76 -10.33 1.29 -7.32
C ASN A 76 -10.27 1.44 -5.80
N ILE A 77 -9.07 1.61 -5.24
CA ILE A 77 -8.86 1.78 -3.80
C ILE A 77 -8.51 3.22 -3.42
N ASN A 78 -8.63 4.18 -4.34
CA ASN A 78 -8.28 5.58 -4.15
C ASN A 78 -6.87 5.76 -3.56
N VAL A 79 -5.88 5.17 -4.21
CA VAL A 79 -4.46 5.37 -3.92
C VAL A 79 -3.79 5.94 -5.17
N PRO A 80 -3.10 7.10 -5.08
CA PRO A 80 -2.32 7.62 -6.20
C PRO A 80 -1.18 6.68 -6.58
N LEU A 81 -1.03 6.42 -7.88
CA LEU A 81 0.10 5.66 -8.45
C LEU A 81 1.07 6.61 -9.14
N TYR A 82 2.36 6.43 -8.87
CA TYR A 82 3.48 7.06 -9.57
C TYR A 82 4.28 5.98 -10.28
N ILE A 83 4.66 6.21 -11.54
CA ILE A 83 5.42 5.27 -12.39
C ILE A 83 6.80 5.91 -12.67
#